data_AF-A0A7G9YTV0-F1
#
_entry.id   AF-A0A7G9YTV0-F1
#
_cell.length_a   1.000
_cell.length_b   1.000
_cell.length_c   1.000
_cell.angle_alpha   90.00
_cell.angle_beta   90.00
_cell.angle_gamma   90.00
#
_symmetry.space_group_name_H-M   'P 1'
#
loop_
_entity.id
_entity.type
_entity.pdbx_description
1 polymer ?
#
loop_
_entity_poly.entity_id
_entity_poly.type
_entity_poly.pdbx_seq_one_letter_code
_entity_poly.pdbx_strand_id
1 'polypeptide(L)' 'MLQVSGPAMGKDFFDREKEVEEIVQSLGKDNVLLVAPRRYGKTSVMGTV' A
#
# COMPACT_ATOMS: atom_id res chain seq x y z
N MET A 1 7.99 4.58 -22.46
CA MET A 1 7.58 3.69 -21.34
C MET A 1 6.18 3.19 -21.63
N LEU A 2 5.92 1.89 -21.54
CA LEU A 2 4.54 1.37 -21.63
C LEU A 2 3.79 1.84 -20.39
N GLN A 3 2.79 2.72 -20.58
CA GLN A 3 1.94 3.22 -19.50
C GLN A 3 1.03 2.09 -19.06
N VAL A 4 1.49 1.34 -18.05
CA VAL A 4 0.63 0.45 -17.28
C VAL A 4 -0.17 1.31 -16.32
N SER A 5 -1.46 0.99 -16.12
CA SER A 5 -2.39 1.72 -15.24
C SER A 5 -1.74 2.12 -13.91
N GLY A 6 -2.10 3.31 -13.41
CA GLY A 6 -1.57 3.86 -12.17
C GLY A 6 -1.88 3.01 -10.92
N PRO A 7 -1.35 3.39 -9.76
CA PRO A 7 -1.69 2.73 -8.49
C PRO A 7 -3.21 2.78 -8.26
N ALA A 8 -3.76 1.69 -7.72
CA ALA A 8 -5.13 1.68 -7.24
C ALA A 8 -5.28 2.66 -6.07
N MET A 9 -6.38 3.41 -6.01
CA MET A 9 -6.62 4.44 -4.99
C MET A 9 -8.09 4.49 -4.60
N GLY A 10 -8.36 5.00 -3.39
CA GLY A 10 -9.72 5.15 -2.89
C GLY A 10 -10.50 3.82 -2.97
N LYS A 11 -11.68 3.86 -3.59
CA LYS A 11 -12.55 2.68 -3.75
C LYS A 11 -11.94 1.55 -4.57
N ASP A 12 -10.95 1.83 -5.42
CA ASP A 12 -10.29 0.81 -6.24
C ASP A 12 -9.18 0.08 -5.46
N PHE A 13 -8.83 0.58 -4.27
CA PHE A 13 -7.90 -0.04 -3.32
C PHE A 13 -8.68 -0.59 -2.10
N PHE A 14 -9.37 -1.71 -2.30
CA PHE A 14 -10.28 -2.33 -1.32
C PHE A 14 -9.66 -3.57 -0.66
N ASP A 15 -10.26 -4.02 0.46
CA ASP A 15 -9.90 -5.24 1.20
C ASP A 15 -8.46 -5.25 1.73
N ARG A 16 -8.05 -4.09 2.27
CA ARG A 16 -6.69 -3.84 2.80
C ARG A 16 -6.69 -3.04 4.09
N GLU A 17 -7.86 -2.75 4.65
CA GLU A 17 -8.08 -1.89 5.82
C GLU A 17 -7.28 -2.38 7.03
N LYS A 18 -7.33 -3.69 7.31
CA LYS A 18 -6.59 -4.30 8.42
C LYS A 18 -5.07 -4.20 8.22
N GLU A 19 -4.60 -4.45 6.99
CA GLU A 19 -3.18 -4.42 6.66
C GLU A 19 -2.64 -2.97 6.75
N VAL A 20 -3.43 -1.99 6.32
CA VAL A 20 -3.13 -0.56 6.50
C VAL A 20 -3.08 -0.19 7.97
N GLU A 21 -4.04 -0.64 8.79
CA GLU A 21 -4.05 -0.37 10.23
C GLU A 21 -2.80 -0.93 10.93
N GLU A 22 -2.41 -2.17 10.63
CA GLU A 22 -1.20 -2.79 11.16
C GLU A 22 0.08 -2.03 10.77
N ILE A 23 0.14 -1.54 9.53
CA ILE A 23 1.27 -0.73 9.05
C ILE A 23 1.32 0.61 9.80
N VAL A 24 0.19 1.31 9.94
CA VAL A 24 0.11 2.61 10.65
C VAL A 24 0.50 2.44 12.12
N GLN A 25 0.03 1.39 12.79
CA GLN A 25 0.42 1.09 14.17
C GLN A 25 1.91 0.79 14.31
N SER A 26 2.50 0.12 13.31
CA SER A 26 3.94 -0.18 13.28
C SER A 26 4.78 1.07 13.02
N LEU A 27 4.33 1.94 12.11
CA LEU A 27 4.97 3.24 11.81
C LEU A 27 5.01 4.18 13.01
N GLY A 28 4.04 4.07 13.94
CA GLY A 28 4.07 4.81 15.20
C GLY A 28 5.20 4.40 16.15
N LYS A 29 5.89 3.28 15.87
CA LYS A 29 6.97 2.73 16.72
C LYS A 29 8.33 2.72 16.03
N ASP A 30 8.39 2.40 14.74
CA ASP A 30 9.62 2.31 13.94
C ASP A 30 9.32 2.37 12.43
N ASN A 31 10.35 2.26 11.61
CA ASN A 31 10.28 2.21 10.15
C ASN A 31 9.72 0.86 9.66
N VAL A 32 8.91 0.90 8.60
CA VAL A 32 8.32 -0.30 7.99
C VAL A 32 8.89 -0.54 6.58
N LEU A 33 9.29 -1.77 6.29
CA LEU A 33 9.74 -2.21 4.96
C LEU A 33 8.64 -3.02 4.26
N LEU A 34 8.11 -2.50 3.15
CA LEU A 34 7.09 -3.19 2.35
C LEU A 34 7.73 -4.13 1.31
N VAL A 35 7.54 -5.45 1.46
CA VAL A 35 8.08 -6.49 0.55
C VAL A 35 6.93 -7.27 -0.11
N ALA A 36 6.87 -7.25 -1.44
CA ALA A 36 5.90 -8.01 -2.23
C ALA A 36 6.30 -8.04 -3.73
N PRO A 37 5.71 -8.91 -4.57
CA PRO A 37 5.93 -8.90 -6.02
C PRO A 37 5.46 -7.61 -6.73
N ARG A 38 5.80 -7.45 -8.02
CA ARG A 38 5.37 -6.29 -8.81
C ARG A 38 3.84 -6.27 -8.94
N ARG A 39 3.23 -5.07 -8.83
CA ARG A 39 1.77 -4.81 -8.89
C ARG A 39 0.92 -5.36 -7.74
N TYR A 40 1.52 -5.74 -6.62
CA TYR A 40 0.80 -6.11 -5.39
C TYR A 40 0.28 -4.92 -4.56
N GLY A 41 0.20 -3.72 -5.14
CA GLY A 41 -0.37 -2.57 -4.42
C GLY A 41 0.54 -1.89 -3.39
N LYS A 42 1.84 -2.23 -3.29
CA LYS A 42 2.77 -1.52 -2.36
C LYS A 42 2.76 0.00 -2.51
N THR A 43 2.71 0.51 -3.75
CA THR A 43 2.61 1.96 -4.02
C THR A 43 1.25 2.53 -3.60
N SER A 44 0.17 1.75 -3.75
CA SER A 44 -1.18 2.14 -3.29
C SER A 44 -1.27 2.19 -1.77
N VAL A 45 -0.72 1.19 -1.08
CA VAL A 45 -0.57 1.16 0.39
C VAL A 45 0.17 2.40 0.86
N MET A 46 1.34 2.69 0.25
CA MET A 46 2.16 3.85 0.62
C MET A 46 1.45 5.20 0.43
N GLY A 47 0.55 5.32 -0.55
CA GLY A 47 -0.25 6.54 -0.73
C GLY A 47 -1.46 6.64 0.20
N THR A 48 -1.74 5.59 0.97
CA THR A 48 -2.89 5.47 1.88
C THR A 48 -2.46 5.63 3.35
N VAL A 49 -1.29 5.10 3.71
CA VAL A 49 -0.68 5.20 5.06
C VAL A 49 -0.10 6.59 5.33
#